data_AF-A0A5P0JJF4-F1
#
_entry.id   AF-A0A5P0JJF4-F1
#
_cell.length_a   1.000
_cell.length_b   1.000
_cell.length_c   1.000
_cell.angle_alpha   90.00
_cell.angle_beta   90.00
_cell.angle_gamma   90.00
#
_symmetry.space_group_name_H-M   'P 1'
#
loop_
_entity.id
_entity.type
_entity.pdbx_description
1 polymer ?
#
loop_
_entity_poly.entity_id
_entity_poly.type
_entity_poly.pdbx_seq_one_letter_code
_entity_poly.pdbx_strand_id
1 'polypeptide(L)'
;RVKSISASGHKFGLAPLGCGWVIWRDEEALPQELVFNVDYLGGQIGTFAINFSRPAGQVIAQYYEFLRLGREGYTKVQNASYQVAAYLADEIAKLGPYEFICTGRPDEGIPAVCFKLKDGEDPGYTLY
;
A
#
# COMPACT_ATOMS: atom_id res chain seq x y z
N ARG A 1 0.50 0.18 22.08
CA ARG A 1 -0.55 -0.41 21.21
C ARG A 1 -0.86 0.56 20.07
N VAL A 2 -1.02 0.08 18.83
CA VAL A 2 -1.28 0.92 17.63
C VAL A 2 -2.64 1.64 17.74
N LYS A 3 -2.67 2.98 17.61
CA LYS A 3 -3.86 3.82 17.79
C LYS A 3 -4.57 4.20 16.49
N SER A 4 -3.83 4.33 15.40
CA SER A 4 -4.35 4.54 14.06
C SER A 4 -3.43 3.91 13.03
N ILE A 5 -3.98 3.60 11.86
CA ILE A 5 -3.25 3.08 10.70
C ILE A 5 -3.76 3.81 9.47
N SER A 6 -2.86 4.19 8.58
CA SER A 6 -3.19 4.71 7.25
C SER A 6 -2.63 3.80 6.16
N ALA A 7 -3.32 3.75 5.02
CA ALA A 7 -2.92 2.99 3.85
C ALA A 7 -3.41 3.67 2.56
N SER A 8 -2.68 3.48 1.46
CA SER A 8 -3.08 3.96 0.13
C SER A 8 -3.84 2.87 -0.61
N GLY A 9 -5.13 3.08 -0.88
CA GLY A 9 -5.94 2.17 -1.70
C GLY A 9 -5.38 2.05 -3.13
N HIS A 10 -4.85 3.16 -3.66
CA HIS A 10 -4.27 3.21 -5.00
C HIS A 10 -2.84 2.66 -5.14
N LYS A 11 -2.34 1.96 -4.12
CA LYS A 11 -1.12 1.16 -4.19
C LYS A 11 -1.52 -0.32 -4.27
N PHE A 12 -1.13 -1.13 -3.28
CA PHE A 12 -1.51 -2.55 -3.20
C PHE A 12 -2.99 -2.79 -2.86
N GLY A 13 -3.77 -1.73 -2.59
CA GLY A 13 -5.23 -1.82 -2.45
C GLY A 13 -5.98 -1.98 -3.77
N LEU A 14 -5.30 -1.83 -4.91
CA LEU A 14 -5.80 -2.04 -6.27
C LEU A 14 -6.85 -1.02 -6.76
N ALA A 15 -7.13 0.03 -5.99
CA ALA A 15 -7.98 1.12 -6.46
C ALA A 15 -7.27 2.01 -7.50
N PRO A 16 -8.02 2.77 -8.33
CA PRO A 16 -7.43 3.83 -9.15
C PRO A 16 -6.88 4.98 -8.29
N LEU A 17 -6.02 5.81 -8.89
CA LEU A 17 -5.42 6.99 -8.25
C LEU A 17 -6.48 7.90 -7.61
N GLY A 18 -6.22 8.30 -6.35
CA GLY A 18 -7.10 9.16 -5.56
C GLY A 18 -7.89 8.45 -4.45
N CYS A 19 -7.49 7.23 -4.04
CA CYS A 19 -8.08 6.52 -2.88
C CYS A 19 -7.07 6.35 -1.73
N GLY A 20 -7.43 6.76 -0.52
CA GLY A 20 -6.63 6.57 0.70
C GLY A 20 -7.53 6.33 1.92
N TRP A 21 -7.00 5.62 2.90
CA TRP A 21 -7.72 5.23 4.12
C TRP A 21 -6.91 5.57 5.36
N VAL A 22 -7.61 5.98 6.41
CA VAL A 22 -7.09 6.09 7.77
C VAL A 22 -8.17 5.59 8.72
N ILE A 23 -7.79 4.72 9.65
CA ILE A 23 -8.69 4.10 10.62
C ILE A 23 -8.10 4.29 12.01
N TRP A 24 -8.93 4.74 12.94
CA TRP A 24 -8.63 4.83 14.37
C TRP A 24 -9.12 3.59 15.10
N ARG A 25 -8.44 3.23 16.18
CA ARG A 25 -8.77 2.04 16.99
C ARG A 25 -10.11 2.18 17.70
N ASP A 26 -10.33 3.34 18.31
CA ASP A 26 -11.43 3.66 19.21
C ASP A 26 -11.74 5.16 19.09
N GLU A 27 -12.91 5.59 19.58
CA GLU A 27 -13.34 7.00 19.51
C GLU A 27 -12.36 7.93 20.23
N GLU A 28 -11.79 7.51 21.36
CA GLU A 28 -10.81 8.27 22.13
C GLU A 28 -9.51 8.54 21.35
N ALA A 29 -9.20 7.74 20.32
CA ALA A 29 -8.02 7.95 19.49
C ALA A 29 -8.21 9.10 18.47
N LEU A 30 -9.42 9.63 18.28
CA LEU A 30 -9.71 10.78 17.43
C LEU A 30 -10.34 11.92 18.26
N PRO A 31 -9.56 12.98 18.58
CA PRO A 31 -10.08 14.12 19.32
C PRO A 31 -11.28 14.79 18.63
N GLN A 32 -12.35 15.04 19.38
CA GLN A 32 -13.63 15.52 18.84
C GLN A 32 -13.54 16.95 18.31
N GLU A 33 -12.61 17.76 18.80
CA GLU A 33 -12.35 19.11 18.31
C GLU A 33 -11.83 19.14 16.86
N LEU A 34 -11.40 18.00 16.32
CA LEU A 34 -10.98 17.86 14.93
C LEU A 34 -12.14 17.44 14.01
N VAL A 35 -13.29 17.07 14.56
CA VAL A 35 -14.44 16.54 13.80
C VAL A 35 -15.46 17.65 13.52
N PHE A 36 -15.87 17.78 12.26
CA PHE A 36 -16.88 18.73 11.82
C PHE A 36 -18.17 17.99 11.44
N ASN A 37 -19.28 18.31 12.10
CA ASN A 37 -20.58 17.68 11.86
C ASN A 37 -21.33 18.32 10.69
N VAL A 38 -21.97 17.48 9.88
CA VAL A 38 -22.86 17.88 8.78
C VAL A 38 -24.16 17.09 8.82
N ASP A 39 -25.25 17.65 8.29
CA ASP A 39 -26.57 17.02 8.33
C ASP A 39 -26.67 15.85 7.34
N TYR A 40 -27.31 14.77 7.78
CA TYR A 40 -27.53 13.58 6.97
C TYR A 40 -28.80 12.83 7.39
N LEU A 41 -29.79 12.74 6.49
CA LEU A 41 -31.06 12.00 6.67
C LEU A 41 -31.80 12.29 7.99
N GLY A 42 -31.83 13.56 8.42
CA GLY A 42 -32.50 13.99 9.66
C GLY A 42 -31.66 13.78 10.94
N GLY A 43 -30.43 13.30 10.81
CA GLY A 43 -29.40 13.29 11.85
C GLY A 43 -28.14 14.02 11.39
N GLN A 44 -27.00 13.68 11.98
CA GLN A 44 -25.70 14.25 11.64
C GLN A 44 -24.64 13.17 11.46
N ILE A 45 -23.65 13.46 10.62
CA ILE A 45 -22.44 12.66 10.43
C ILE A 45 -21.21 13.55 10.66
N GLY A 46 -20.28 13.07 11.47
CA GLY A 46 -19.00 13.74 11.71
C GLY A 46 -18.01 13.47 10.58
N THR A 47 -17.33 14.52 10.12
CA THR A 47 -16.30 14.44 9.09
C THR A 47 -14.95 14.89 9.63
N PHE A 48 -13.89 14.16 9.30
CA PHE A 48 -12.51 14.58 9.55
C PHE A 48 -11.70 14.45 8.25
N ALA A 49 -11.54 15.56 7.54
CA ALA A 49 -10.86 15.60 6.25
C ALA A 49 -10.26 16.99 6.01
N ILE A 50 -9.13 17.05 5.31
CA ILE A 50 -8.56 18.31 4.81
C ILE A 50 -9.32 18.79 3.57
N ASN A 51 -9.68 17.86 2.68
CA ASN A 51 -10.39 18.17 1.44
C ASN A 51 -11.91 18.28 1.67
N PHE A 52 -12.57 19.07 0.82
CA PHE A 52 -14.02 19.19 0.78
C PHE A 52 -14.60 18.43 -0.43
N SER A 53 -15.14 19.14 -1.43
CA SER A 53 -15.68 18.54 -2.66
C SER A 53 -14.64 17.73 -3.42
N ARG A 54 -14.99 16.49 -3.79
CA ARG A 54 -14.13 15.57 -4.56
C ARG A 54 -14.96 14.46 -5.21
N PRO A 55 -14.44 13.77 -6.25
CA PRO A 55 -15.13 12.63 -6.85
C PRO A 55 -15.25 11.45 -5.86
N ALA A 56 -16.33 10.67 -6.04
CA ALA A 56 -16.58 9.41 -5.31
C ALA A 56 -16.24 8.15 -6.13
N GLY A 57 -15.81 8.30 -7.38
CA GLY A 57 -15.52 7.16 -8.27
C GLY A 57 -14.50 6.20 -7.69
N GLN A 58 -13.45 6.72 -7.04
CA GLN A 58 -12.39 5.91 -6.45
C GLN A 58 -12.84 5.06 -5.26
N VAL A 59 -13.74 5.58 -4.41
CA VAL A 59 -14.27 4.79 -3.28
C VAL A 59 -15.23 3.71 -3.78
N ILE A 60 -15.99 3.99 -4.84
CA ILE A 60 -16.86 3.01 -5.51
C ILE A 60 -16.01 1.90 -6.15
N ALA A 61 -14.95 2.25 -6.87
CA ALA A 61 -14.03 1.28 -7.47
C ALA A 61 -13.32 0.43 -6.41
N GLN A 62 -12.87 1.03 -5.30
CA GLN A 62 -12.27 0.27 -4.21
C GLN A 62 -13.26 -0.74 -3.60
N TYR A 63 -14.53 -0.35 -3.42
CA TYR A 63 -15.57 -1.24 -2.92
C TYR A 63 -15.86 -2.40 -3.88
N TYR A 64 -15.84 -2.12 -5.18
CA TYR A 64 -15.93 -3.17 -6.21
C TYR A 64 -14.81 -4.21 -6.06
N GLU A 65 -13.54 -3.79 -5.94
CA GLU A 65 -12.43 -4.73 -5.79
C GLU A 65 -12.55 -5.57 -4.51
N PHE A 66 -13.01 -4.97 -3.41
CA PHE A 66 -13.28 -5.72 -2.17
C PHE A 66 -14.30 -6.84 -2.39
N LEU A 67 -15.39 -6.58 -3.09
CA LEU A 67 -16.43 -7.58 -3.35
C LEU A 67 -16.00 -8.60 -4.40
N ARG A 68 -15.39 -8.14 -5.50
CA ARG A 68 -14.99 -8.98 -6.63
C ARG A 68 -13.90 -9.97 -6.25
N LEU A 69 -12.91 -9.52 -5.50
CA LEU A 69 -11.75 -10.34 -5.16
C LEU A 69 -11.94 -11.04 -3.81
N GLY A 70 -12.47 -10.32 -2.82
CA GLY A 70 -12.47 -10.78 -1.43
C GLY A 70 -11.08 -11.13 -0.92
N ARG A 71 -10.98 -11.79 0.24
CA ARG A 71 -9.68 -12.18 0.80
C ARG A 71 -8.91 -13.12 -0.14
N GLU A 72 -9.60 -14.10 -0.72
CA GLU A 72 -8.99 -15.09 -1.61
C GLU A 72 -8.37 -14.45 -2.85
N GLY A 73 -9.11 -13.58 -3.55
CA GLY A 73 -8.64 -12.91 -4.75
C GLY A 73 -7.46 -11.98 -4.47
N TYR A 74 -7.51 -11.22 -3.36
CA TYR A 74 -6.37 -10.40 -2.95
C TYR A 74 -5.14 -11.27 -2.66
N THR A 75 -5.28 -12.38 -1.93
CA THR A 75 -4.15 -13.30 -1.68
C THR A 75 -3.53 -13.78 -3.00
N LYS A 76 -4.34 -14.18 -3.99
CA LYS A 76 -3.84 -14.61 -5.30
C LYS A 76 -3.10 -13.50 -6.03
N VAL A 77 -3.69 -12.30 -6.09
CA VAL A 77 -3.09 -11.16 -6.80
C VAL A 77 -1.75 -10.75 -6.16
N GLN A 78 -1.69 -10.64 -4.83
CA GLN A 78 -0.45 -10.24 -4.17
C GLN A 78 0.63 -11.34 -4.26
N ASN A 79 0.25 -12.61 -4.14
CA ASN A 79 1.19 -13.72 -4.31
C ASN A 79 1.82 -13.74 -5.70
N ALA A 80 1.07 -13.39 -6.76
CA ALA A 80 1.64 -13.28 -8.11
C ALA A 80 2.73 -12.20 -8.18
N SER A 81 2.51 -11.03 -7.57
CA SER A 81 3.54 -9.97 -7.47
C SER A 81 4.78 -10.45 -6.70
N TYR A 82 4.59 -11.17 -5.58
CA TYR A 82 5.71 -11.75 -4.82
C TYR A 82 6.48 -12.81 -5.61
N GLN A 83 5.79 -13.67 -6.36
CA GLN A 83 6.44 -14.67 -7.22
C GLN A 83 7.34 -14.02 -8.28
N VAL A 84 6.86 -12.95 -8.92
CA VAL A 84 7.67 -12.19 -9.88
C VAL A 84 8.85 -11.50 -9.20
N ALA A 85 8.65 -10.89 -8.03
CA ALA A 85 9.73 -10.24 -7.29
C ALA A 85 10.83 -11.24 -6.89
N ALA A 86 10.45 -12.41 -6.36
CA ALA A 86 11.39 -13.47 -6.01
C ALA A 86 12.15 -13.99 -7.23
N TYR A 87 11.45 -14.25 -8.34
CA TYR A 87 12.09 -14.67 -9.60
C TYR A 87 13.11 -13.65 -10.09
N LEU A 88 12.76 -12.36 -10.07
CA LEU A 88 13.69 -11.30 -10.49
C LEU A 88 14.91 -11.22 -9.56
N ALA A 89 14.73 -11.37 -8.24
CA ALA A 89 15.86 -11.41 -7.31
C ALA A 89 16.81 -12.57 -7.64
N ASP A 90 16.28 -13.77 -7.86
CA ASP A 90 17.07 -14.97 -8.18
C ASP A 90 17.81 -14.85 -9.51
N GLU A 91 17.17 -14.33 -10.57
CA GLU A 91 17.81 -14.18 -11.87
C GLU A 91 18.83 -13.04 -11.89
N ILE A 92 18.54 -11.89 -11.26
CA ILE A 92 19.47 -10.76 -11.19
C ILE A 92 20.73 -11.14 -10.41
N ALA A 93 20.60 -11.95 -9.36
CA ALA A 93 21.74 -12.40 -8.56
C ALA A 93 22.82 -13.13 -9.37
N LYS A 94 22.46 -13.72 -10.52
CA LYS A 94 23.38 -14.45 -11.41
C LYS A 94 24.15 -13.52 -12.36
N LEU A 95 23.70 -12.27 -12.52
CA LEU A 95 24.19 -11.37 -13.56
C LEU A 95 25.37 -10.50 -13.12
N GLY A 96 25.68 -10.45 -11.82
CA GLY A 96 26.76 -9.60 -11.34
C GLY A 96 27.01 -9.65 -9.84
N PRO A 97 27.99 -8.87 -9.37
CA PRO A 97 28.39 -8.84 -7.98
C PRO A 97 27.43 -7.97 -7.15
N TYR A 98 26.19 -8.42 -7.00
CA TYR A 98 25.14 -7.67 -6.29
C TYR A 98 24.98 -8.12 -4.84
N GLU A 99 24.68 -7.16 -3.97
CA GLU A 99 24.25 -7.36 -2.59
C GLU A 99 22.78 -6.90 -2.48
N PHE A 100 21.89 -7.81 -2.09
CA PHE A 100 20.46 -7.53 -2.02
C PHE A 100 20.05 -7.00 -0.65
N ILE A 101 19.25 -5.94 -0.67
CA ILE A 101 18.64 -5.30 0.51
C ILE A 101 17.18 -5.78 0.66
N CYS A 102 16.50 -6.07 -0.46
CA CYS A 102 15.14 -6.59 -0.49
C CYS A 102 15.02 -7.59 -1.65
N THR A 103 14.55 -8.81 -1.36
CA THR A 103 14.45 -9.92 -2.32
C THR A 103 13.00 -10.31 -2.64
N GLY A 104 12.03 -9.45 -2.29
CA GLY A 104 10.61 -9.71 -2.56
C GLY A 104 10.01 -10.85 -1.74
N ARG A 105 10.49 -11.04 -0.51
CA ARG A 105 9.97 -12.04 0.43
C ARG A 105 8.75 -11.52 1.22
N PRO A 106 7.62 -12.24 1.25
CA PRO A 106 6.41 -11.78 1.94
C PRO A 106 6.55 -11.58 3.45
N ASP A 107 7.49 -12.28 4.09
CA ASP A 107 7.81 -12.19 5.51
C ASP A 107 8.73 -11.02 5.87
N GLU A 108 9.33 -10.35 4.88
CA GLU A 108 10.32 -9.28 5.08
C GLU A 108 9.82 -7.90 4.61
N GLY A 109 8.93 -7.84 3.62
CA GLY A 109 8.47 -6.57 3.09
C GLY A 109 7.51 -6.68 1.91
N ILE A 110 7.46 -5.61 1.10
CA ILE A 110 6.63 -5.53 -0.11
C ILE A 110 7.25 -6.31 -1.28
N PRO A 111 6.50 -6.65 -2.36
CA PRO A 111 7.05 -7.35 -3.53
C PRO A 111 7.93 -6.39 -4.37
N ALA A 112 9.14 -6.15 -3.90
CA ALA A 112 10.14 -5.31 -4.54
C ALA A 112 11.50 -5.99 -4.53
N VAL A 113 12.35 -5.61 -5.48
CA VAL A 113 13.75 -6.04 -5.56
C VAL A 113 14.62 -4.80 -5.41
N CYS A 114 15.49 -4.80 -4.40
CA CYS A 114 16.42 -3.71 -4.14
C CYS A 114 17.80 -4.31 -3.86
N PHE A 115 18.81 -3.81 -4.58
CA PHE A 115 20.18 -4.27 -4.47
C PHE A 115 21.15 -3.13 -4.77
N LYS A 116 22.40 -3.32 -4.36
CA LYS A 116 23.55 -2.46 -4.63
C LYS A 116 24.68 -3.30 -5.24
N LEU A 117 25.68 -2.64 -5.83
CA LEU A 117 26.96 -3.29 -6.09
C LEU A 117 27.60 -3.66 -4.75
N LYS A 118 28.20 -4.86 -4.67
CA LYS A 118 29.00 -5.25 -3.50
C LYS A 118 30.17 -4.29 -3.33
N ASP A 119 30.53 -4.04 -2.07
CA ASP A 119 31.62 -3.12 -1.75
C ASP A 119 32.97 -3.66 -2.27
N GLY A 120 33.73 -2.80 -2.97
CA GLY A 120 35.04 -3.15 -3.53
C GLY A 120 35.02 -3.80 -4.91
N GLU A 121 33.84 -4.00 -5.52
CA GLU A 121 33.71 -4.55 -6.88
C GLU A 121 33.67 -3.42 -7.92
N ASP A 122 34.39 -3.60 -9.03
CA ASP A 122 34.38 -2.69 -10.19
C ASP A 122 33.97 -3.47 -11.44
N PRO A 123 32.66 -3.62 -11.70
CA PRO A 123 32.19 -4.36 -12.86
C PRO A 123 32.26 -3.51 -14.16
N GLY A 124 32.83 -2.30 -14.12
CA GLY A 124 32.89 -1.38 -15.26
C GLY A 124 31.61 -0.60 -15.54
N TYR A 125 30.65 -0.59 -14.60
CA TYR A 125 29.40 0.19 -14.66
C TYR A 125 28.91 0.61 -13.27
N THR A 126 28.03 1.61 -13.23
CA THR A 126 27.33 2.08 -12.01
C THR A 126 25.84 1.74 -12.07
N LEU A 127 25.18 1.72 -10.90
CA LEU A 127 23.71 1.64 -10.78
C LEU A 127 23.04 3.03 -10.72
N TYR A 128 23.81 4.07 -11.06
CA TYR A 128 23.38 5.47 -11.22
C TYR A 128 23.48 5.87 -12.69
#